data_AF-A0A5J4QFN5-F1
#
_entry.id   AF-A0A5J4QFN5-F1
#
_cell.length_a   1.000
_cell.length_b   1.000
_cell.length_c   1.000
_cell.angle_alpha   90.00
_cell.angle_beta   90.00
_cell.angle_gamma   90.00
#
_symmetry.space_group_name_H-M   'P 1'
#
loop_
_entity.id
_entity.type
_entity.pdbx_description
1 polymer ?
#
loop_
_entity_poly.entity_id
_entity_poly.type
_entity_poly.pdbx_seq_one_letter_code
_entity_poly.pdbx_strand_id
1 'polypeptide(L)'
;MEVINALGRRKRAIARIYVSEGTGKITINKIDIAQYFPSSILQYVVKQPLNTLSVAEKYDIKVNTYGGGFTGQSQAVRLAIARALVKINPEDKPALRAEGFMT
;
A
#
# COMPACT_ATOMS: atom_id res chain seq x y z
N MET A 1 2.79 -9.82 18.01
CA MET A 1 2.94 -8.96 16.83
C MET A 1 1.74 -9.19 15.94
N GLU A 2 0.72 -8.33 16.06
CA GLU A 2 -0.43 -8.39 15.15
C GLU A 2 0.03 -7.95 13.76
N VAL A 3 -0.08 -8.85 12.80
CA VAL A 3 0.19 -8.54 11.39
C VAL A 3 -1.15 -8.23 10.75
N ILE A 4 -1.41 -6.95 10.46
CA ILE A 4 -2.63 -6.56 9.77
C ILE A 4 -2.47 -6.94 8.30
N ASN A 5 -3.41 -7.74 7.79
CA ASN A 5 -3.46 -8.07 6.38
C ASN A 5 -4.58 -7.32 5.65
N ALA A 6 -4.29 -6.89 4.42
CA ALA A 6 -5.28 -6.31 3.54
C ALA A 6 -5.09 -6.75 2.08
N LEU A 7 -6.16 -6.59 1.31
CA LEU A 7 -6.23 -6.99 -0.08
C LEU A 7 -6.69 -5.81 -0.92
N GLY A 8 -5.99 -5.55 -2.01
CA GLY A 8 -6.36 -4.59 -3.04
C GLY A 8 -6.40 -5.28 -4.40
N ARG A 9 -7.38 -4.91 -5.23
CA ARG A 9 -7.56 -5.47 -6.57
C ARG A 9 -7.87 -4.35 -7.55
N ARG A 10 -7.17 -4.29 -8.68
CA ARG A 10 -7.39 -3.28 -9.73
C ARG A 10 -6.95 -3.82 -11.09
N LYS A 11 -7.80 -3.70 -12.12
CA LYS A 11 -7.48 -4.10 -13.52
C LYS A 11 -6.75 -5.45 -13.64
N ARG A 12 -7.31 -6.50 -13.02
CA ARG A 12 -6.74 -7.88 -12.93
C ARG A 12 -5.45 -8.05 -12.10
N ALA A 13 -4.92 -6.98 -11.53
CA ALA A 13 -3.85 -7.06 -10.53
C ALA A 13 -4.44 -7.31 -9.13
N ILE A 14 -3.83 -8.22 -8.40
CA ILE A 14 -4.15 -8.55 -7.00
C ILE A 14 -2.93 -8.21 -6.16
N ALA A 15 -3.13 -7.42 -5.10
CA ALA A 15 -2.12 -7.09 -4.11
C ALA A 15 -2.59 -7.59 -2.74
N ARG A 16 -1.81 -8.45 -2.11
CA ARG A 16 -1.98 -8.84 -0.71
C ARG A 16 -0.87 -8.19 0.09
N ILE A 17 -1.23 -7.44 1.12
CA ILE A 17 -0.26 -6.75 1.96
C ILE A 17 -0.33 -7.24 3.39
N TYR A 18 0.80 -7.12 4.06
CA TYR A 18 1.01 -7.39 5.47
C TYR A 18 1.69 -6.16 6.05
N VAL A 19 1.03 -5.54 7.02
CA VAL A 19 1.51 -4.35 7.71
C VAL A 19 1.90 -4.75 9.12
N SER A 20 3.07 -4.28 9.53
CA SER A 20 3.60 -4.41 10.89
C SER A 20 4.17 -3.07 11.33
N GLU A 21 4.09 -2.77 12.62
CA GLU A 21 4.78 -1.60 13.20
C GLU A 21 6.30 -1.77 13.06
N GLY A 22 6.99 -0.72 12.60
CA GLY A 22 8.40 -0.81 12.25
C GLY A 22 9.00 0.48 11.72
N THR A 23 9.93 0.35 10.76
CA THR A 23 10.83 1.42 10.29
C THR A 23 10.41 2.12 8.99
N GLY A 24 9.29 1.74 8.38
CA GLY A 24 8.84 2.30 7.10
C GLY A 24 9.34 1.56 5.85
N LYS A 25 9.86 0.35 5.99
CA LYS A 25 10.37 -0.44 4.85
C LYS A 25 9.22 -1.03 4.04
N ILE A 26 9.21 -0.73 2.73
CA ILE A 26 8.21 -1.25 1.80
C ILE A 26 8.88 -2.23 0.82
N THR A 27 8.50 -3.50 0.92
CA THR A 27 8.99 -4.56 0.04
C THR A 27 7.85 -5.15 -0.78
N ILE A 28 8.10 -5.40 -2.07
CA ILE A 28 7.15 -5.96 -3.03
C ILE A 28 7.76 -7.22 -3.63
N ASN A 29 7.11 -8.37 -3.46
CA ASN A 29 7.60 -9.68 -3.92
C ASN A 29 9.07 -9.95 -3.50
N LYS A 30 9.43 -9.59 -2.26
CA LYS A 30 10.78 -9.69 -1.69
C LYS A 30 11.84 -8.76 -2.31
N ILE A 31 11.43 -7.82 -3.14
CA ILE A 31 12.28 -6.82 -3.78
C ILE A 31 11.88 -5.44 -3.25
N ASP A 32 12.81 -4.48 -3.16
CA ASP A 32 12.48 -3.12 -2.76
C ASP A 32 11.60 -2.40 -3.78
N ILE A 33 10.73 -1.51 -3.29
CA ILE A 33 9.80 -0.75 -4.14
C ILE A 33 10.50 0.04 -5.26
N ALA A 34 11.71 0.54 -4.98
CA ALA A 34 12.52 1.29 -5.93
C ALA A 34 13.02 0.44 -7.10
N GLN A 35 13.28 -0.85 -6.85
CA GLN A 35 13.75 -1.79 -7.86
C GLN A 35 12.58 -2.47 -8.58
N TYR A 36 11.44 -2.66 -7.91
CA TYR A 36 10.25 -3.26 -8.50
C TYR A 36 9.53 -2.33 -9.49
N PHE A 37 9.40 -1.04 -9.15
CA PHE A 37 8.78 -0.06 -10.03
C PHE A 37 9.85 0.83 -10.68
N PRO A 38 10.06 0.73 -12.02
CA PRO A 38 11.06 1.54 -12.71
C PRO A 38 10.68 3.03 -12.79
N SER A 39 9.41 3.38 -12.56
CA SER A 39 8.93 4.76 -12.62
C SER A 39 8.73 5.34 -11.22
N SER A 40 9.30 6.51 -10.98
CA SER A 40 9.13 7.31 -9.75
C SER A 40 7.66 7.65 -9.48
N ILE A 41 6.87 7.85 -10.53
CA ILE A 41 5.42 8.13 -10.43
C ILE A 41 4.70 6.94 -9.79
N LEU A 42 5.02 5.71 -10.20
CA LEU A 42 4.39 4.50 -9.64
C LEU A 42 4.78 4.28 -8.17
N GLN A 43 6.03 4.58 -7.83
CA GLN A 43 6.49 4.54 -6.44
C GLN A 43 5.74 5.57 -5.58
N TYR A 44 5.54 6.79 -6.12
CA TYR A 44 4.80 7.84 -5.44
C TYR A 44 3.34 7.44 -5.19
N VAL A 45 2.66 6.86 -6.18
CA VAL A 45 1.27 6.37 -6.06
C VAL A 45 1.11 5.38 -4.91
N VAL A 46 2.09 4.50 -4.69
CA VAL A 46 2.06 3.54 -3.58
C VAL A 46 2.26 4.23 -2.22
N LYS A 47 3.10 5.27 -2.16
CA LYS A 47 3.41 6.02 -0.93
C LYS A 47 2.36 7.08 -0.56
N GLN A 48 1.53 7.52 -1.50
CA GLN A 48 0.46 8.52 -1.27
C GLN A 48 -0.35 8.32 0.04
N PRO A 49 -0.95 7.14 0.31
CA PRO A 49 -1.76 6.95 1.52
C PRO A 49 -0.93 7.05 2.80
N LEU A 50 0.35 6.68 2.76
CA LEU A 50 1.26 6.78 3.91
C LEU A 50 1.67 8.23 4.18
N ASN A 51 1.92 8.99 3.11
CA ASN A 51 2.25 10.41 3.21
C ASN A 51 1.07 11.23 3.72
N THR A 52 -0.15 10.90 3.28
CA THR A 52 -1.38 11.59 3.70
C THR A 52 -1.58 11.49 5.21
N LEU A 53 -1.32 10.32 5.77
CA LEU A 53 -1.43 10.07 7.21
C LEU A 53 -0.12 10.38 7.96
N SER A 54 0.93 10.82 7.27
CA SER A 54 2.27 11.06 7.84
C SER A 54 2.80 9.87 8.65
N VAL A 55 2.46 8.64 8.24
CA VAL A 55 2.83 7.38 8.91
C VAL A 55 3.84 6.55 8.11
N ALA A 56 4.47 7.15 7.09
CA ALA A 56 5.41 6.47 6.21
C ALA A 56 6.58 5.80 6.94
N GLU A 57 7.00 6.32 8.09
CA GLU A 57 8.12 5.80 8.88
C GLU A 57 7.71 4.89 10.03
N LYS A 58 6.40 4.73 10.29
CA LYS A 58 5.88 3.97 11.43
C LYS A 58 5.58 2.50 11.12
N TYR A 59 5.42 2.17 9.84
CA TYR A 59 4.93 0.85 9.44
C TYR A 59 5.81 0.21 8.37
N ASP A 60 6.27 -1.01 8.64
CA ASP A 60 6.86 -1.87 7.63
C ASP A 60 5.76 -2.58 6.84
N ILE A 61 5.89 -2.59 5.52
CA ILE A 61 4.89 -3.11 4.60
C ILE A 61 5.52 -4.17 3.71
N LYS A 62 4.98 -5.38 3.78
CA LYS A 62 5.30 -6.47 2.86
C LYS A 62 4.14 -6.69 1.92
N VAL A 63 4.42 -6.65 0.63
CA VAL A 63 3.42 -6.73 -0.43
C VAL A 63 3.72 -7.91 -1.33
N ASN A 64 2.72 -8.75 -1.56
CA ASN A 64 2.74 -9.76 -2.61
C ASN A 64 1.75 -9.34 -3.71
N THR A 65 2.27 -9.09 -4.91
CA THR A 65 1.47 -8.68 -6.07
C THR A 65 1.54 -9.73 -7.17
N TYR A 66 0.40 -9.98 -7.80
CA TYR A 66 0.28 -10.90 -8.92
C TYR A 66 -0.74 -10.42 -9.95
N GLY A 67 -0.46 -10.67 -11.23
CA GLY A 67 -1.32 -10.35 -12.36
C GLY A 67 -1.33 -8.87 -12.78
N GLY A 68 -1.94 -8.59 -13.94
CA GLY A 68 -2.01 -7.25 -14.52
C GLY A 68 -0.64 -6.73 -14.99
N GLY A 69 -0.50 -5.39 -15.03
CA GLY A 69 0.77 -4.70 -15.29
C GLY A 69 1.15 -3.75 -14.14
N PHE A 70 2.34 -3.14 -14.21
CA PHE A 70 2.89 -2.30 -13.13
C PHE A 70 1.95 -1.17 -12.67
N THR A 71 1.25 -0.52 -13.61
CA THR A 71 0.28 0.53 -13.32
C THR A 71 -0.91 0.00 -12.51
N GLY A 72 -1.50 -1.13 -12.92
CA GLY A 72 -2.60 -1.78 -12.20
C GLY A 72 -2.16 -2.28 -10.82
N GLN A 73 -0.95 -2.83 -10.73
CA GLN A 73 -0.38 -3.30 -9.48
C GLN A 73 -0.16 -2.15 -8.49
N SER A 74 0.46 -1.04 -8.90
CA SER A 74 0.66 0.13 -8.02
C SER A 74 -0.65 0.64 -7.42
N GLN A 75 -1.72 0.72 -8.22
CA GLN A 75 -3.05 1.13 -7.76
C GLN A 75 -3.69 0.09 -6.82
N ALA A 76 -3.48 -1.21 -7.09
CA ALA A 76 -3.95 -2.28 -6.22
C ALA A 76 -3.23 -2.24 -4.87
N VAL A 77 -1.91 -2.01 -4.86
CA VAL A 77 -1.12 -1.85 -3.63
C VAL A 77 -1.59 -0.64 -2.84
N ARG A 78 -1.77 0.52 -3.50
CA ARG A 78 -2.30 1.74 -2.87
C ARG A 78 -3.62 1.48 -2.14
N LEU A 79 -4.56 0.80 -2.81
CA LEU A 79 -5.86 0.44 -2.24
C LEU A 79 -5.70 -0.53 -1.05
N ALA A 80 -4.79 -1.50 -1.15
CA ALA A 80 -4.53 -2.42 -0.07
C ALA A 80 -3.98 -1.69 1.16
N ILE A 81 -3.03 -0.76 0.98
CA ILE A 81 -2.40 0.03 2.06
C ILE A 81 -3.46 0.86 2.77
N ALA A 82 -4.30 1.60 2.02
CA ALA A 82 -5.39 2.37 2.62
C ALA A 82 -6.32 1.48 3.46
N ARG A 83 -6.66 0.27 2.98
CA ARG A 83 -7.49 -0.68 3.73
C ARG A 83 -6.80 -1.23 4.99
N ALA A 84 -5.49 -1.46 4.96
CA ALA A 84 -4.76 -1.88 6.16
C ALA A 84 -4.70 -0.76 7.19
N LEU A 85 -4.46 0.49 6.78
CA LEU A 85 -4.44 1.64 7.69
C LEU A 85 -5.79 1.83 8.37
N VAL A 86 -6.90 1.73 7.63
CA VAL A 86 -8.26 1.78 8.23
C VAL A 86 -8.52 0.63 9.22
N LYS A 87 -7.90 -0.53 9.03
CA LYS A 87 -8.00 -1.64 10.00
C LYS A 87 -7.19 -1.37 11.28
N ILE A 88 -6.10 -0.63 11.18
CA ILE A 88 -5.26 -0.24 12.32
C ILE A 88 -5.96 0.88 13.10
N ASN A 89 -6.36 1.93 12.38
CA ASN A 89 -7.08 3.06 12.96
C ASN A 89 -8.33 3.39 12.11
N PRO A 90 -9.53 3.05 12.59
CA PRO A 90 -10.77 3.32 11.84
C PRO A 90 -11.07 4.82 11.68
N GLU A 91 -10.42 5.68 12.49
CA GLU A 91 -10.57 7.14 12.43
C GLU A 91 -9.91 7.77 11.19
N ASP A 92 -8.99 7.06 10.53
CA ASP A 92 -8.30 7.53 9.32
C ASP A 92 -9.13 7.33 8.04
N LYS A 93 -10.26 6.63 8.16
CA LYS A 93 -11.18 6.34 7.06
C LYS A 93 -11.70 7.57 6.30
N PRO A 94 -12.13 8.69 6.93
CA PRO A 94 -12.61 9.86 6.21
C PRO A 94 -11.47 10.58 5.47
N ALA A 95 -10.26 10.66 6.03
CA ALA A 95 -9.10 11.26 5.35
C ALA A 95 -8.70 10.48 4.09
N LEU A 96 -8.65 9.14 4.18
CA LEU A 96 -8.33 8.28 3.03
C LEU A 96 -9.45 8.23 1.97
N ARG A 97 -10.71 8.48 2.37
CA ARG A 97 -11.84 8.62 1.42
C ARG A 97 -11.83 9.98 0.74
N ALA A 98 -11.50 11.05 1.46
CA ALA A 98 -11.42 12.40 0.92
C ALA A 98 -10.39 12.49 -0.22
N GLU A 99 -9.27 11.82 -0.06
CA GLU A 99 -8.21 11.70 -1.09
C GLU A 99 -8.52 10.67 -2.19
N GLY A 100 -9.69 10.01 -2.17
CA GLY A 100 -10.10 9.06 -3.20
C GLY A 100 -9.28 7.76 -3.24
N PHE A 101 -8.53 7.42 -2.18
CA PHE A 101 -7.75 6.19 -2.11
C PHE A 101 -8.60 4.95 -1.84
N MET A 102 -9.80 5.16 -1.29
CA MET A 102 -10.81 4.12 -1.14
C MET A 102 -12.00 4.43 -2.05
N THR A 103 -12.08 3.68 -3.15
CA THR A 103 -13.32 3.50 -3.92
C THR A 103 -13.97 2.21 -3.47
#